data_AF-A0A7I7YV82-F1
#
_entry.id   AF-A0A7I7YV82-F1
#
_cell.length_a   1.000
_cell.length_b   1.000
_cell.length_c   1.000
_cell.angle_alpha   90.00
_cell.angle_beta   90.00
_cell.angle_gamma   90.00
#
_symmetry.space_group_name_H-M   'P 1'
#
loop_
_entity.id
_entity.type
_entity.pdbx_description
1 polymer ?
#
loop_
_entity_poly.entity_id
_entity_poly.type
_entity_poly.pdbx_seq_one_letter_code
_entity_poly.pdbx_strand_id
1 'polypeptide(L)'
;MEFAGVPDERQGRSVAARGSSGRRDGRHSRALAAGPAIGEAEPPVSADSRQADYFLHLLAQRRRLIDHRIDEYRKALAASEAQGETEAACNFRRMTRAEEQDRRTLDKMIDELRRRFPRRNVGEPPLAARHRFAAR
;
A
#
# COMPACT_ATOMS: atom_id res chain seq x y z
N MET A 1 45.84 10.23 20.07
CA MET A 1 44.36 10.31 20.11
C MET A 1 43.84 8.90 19.92
N GLU A 2 43.24 8.35 20.97
CA GLU A 2 42.81 6.97 21.13
C GLU A 2 41.34 6.87 20.74
N PHE A 3 40.98 6.00 19.78
CA PHE A 3 39.60 5.71 19.41
C PHE A 3 39.42 4.20 19.36
N ALA A 4 38.96 3.63 20.48
CA ALA A 4 38.46 2.27 20.54
C ALA A 4 37.28 2.23 21.50
N GLY A 5 36.10 1.87 21.00
CA GLY A 5 34.89 1.76 21.81
C GLY A 5 33.62 1.66 20.98
N VAL A 6 33.50 0.61 20.16
CA VAL A 6 32.24 0.17 19.56
C VAL A 6 31.52 -0.71 20.60
N PRO A 7 30.26 -0.44 20.97
CA PRO A 7 29.48 -1.42 21.72
C PRO A 7 28.89 -2.50 20.80
N ASP A 8 29.25 -3.74 21.11
CA ASP A 8 28.80 -5.01 20.52
C ASP A 8 27.39 -5.40 20.98
N GLU A 9 26.67 -6.07 20.08
CA GLU A 9 25.35 -6.64 20.26
C GLU A 9 25.41 -7.90 21.11
N ARG A 10 24.59 -8.00 22.17
CA ARG A 10 24.23 -9.32 22.74
C ARG A 10 22.74 -9.42 23.09
N GLN A 11 22.04 -10.04 22.15
CA GLN A 11 21.01 -11.06 22.30
C GLN A 11 20.71 -11.54 23.74
N GLY A 12 19.45 -11.35 24.15
CA GLY A 12 18.77 -12.17 25.14
C GLY A 12 17.50 -12.76 24.55
N ARG A 13 17.58 -13.97 23.98
CA ARG A 13 16.40 -14.82 23.73
C ARG A 13 15.95 -15.42 25.06
N SER A 14 14.67 -15.41 25.36
CA SER A 14 14.07 -16.47 26.18
C SER A 14 12.62 -16.74 25.80
N VAL A 15 12.44 -17.98 25.38
CA VAL A 15 11.21 -18.67 25.05
C VAL A 15 10.68 -19.26 26.35
N ALA A 16 9.40 -19.03 26.66
CA ALA A 16 8.68 -19.84 27.63
C ALA A 16 7.23 -20.00 27.17
N ALA A 17 6.95 -21.18 26.61
CA ALA A 17 5.60 -21.69 26.45
C ALA A 17 5.04 -22.12 27.81
N ARG A 18 3.77 -21.79 28.06
CA ARG A 18 2.80 -22.40 29.01
C ARG A 18 1.47 -21.71 28.69
N GLY A 19 0.49 -22.31 28.05
CA GLY A 19 -0.19 -23.55 28.43
C GLY A 19 -1.43 -23.16 29.26
N SER A 20 -2.62 -23.17 28.66
CA SER A 20 -3.84 -23.57 29.35
C SER A 20 -5.04 -23.60 28.39
N SER A 21 -5.58 -24.80 28.25
CA SER A 21 -6.82 -25.16 27.58
C SER A 21 -8.04 -24.57 28.29
N GLY A 22 -8.77 -23.67 27.61
CA GLY A 22 -10.09 -23.23 28.02
C GLY A 22 -11.17 -23.89 27.16
N ARG A 23 -11.73 -25.00 27.62
CA ARG A 23 -12.93 -25.63 27.06
C ARG A 23 -14.10 -24.64 27.07
N ARG A 24 -14.74 -24.41 25.93
CA ARG A 24 -16.08 -23.82 25.83
C ARG A 24 -17.02 -24.83 25.18
N ASP A 25 -17.58 -25.68 26.03
CA ASP A 25 -18.86 -26.33 25.80
C ASP A 25 -19.97 -25.33 26.12
N GLY A 26 -21.06 -25.35 25.37
CA GLY A 26 -22.24 -24.55 25.70
C GLY A 26 -23.04 -24.06 24.51
N ARG A 27 -23.53 -25.00 23.71
CA ARG A 27 -24.56 -24.81 22.68
C ARG A 27 -25.85 -24.33 23.35
N HIS A 28 -26.32 -23.12 23.02
CA HIS A 28 -27.73 -22.74 23.17
C HIS A 28 -28.29 -22.22 21.84
N SER A 29 -29.18 -23.04 21.31
CA SER A 29 -30.10 -22.82 20.21
C SER A 29 -30.94 -21.55 20.38
N ARG A 30 -31.19 -20.81 19.29
CA ARG A 30 -32.57 -20.46 18.87
C ARG A 30 -32.58 -19.90 17.46
N ALA A 31 -33.18 -20.68 16.55
CA ALA A 31 -33.63 -20.20 15.25
C ALA A 31 -34.90 -19.34 15.39
N LEU A 32 -35.20 -18.62 14.30
CA LEU A 32 -36.45 -17.92 13.94
C LEU A 32 -36.50 -16.42 14.26
N ALA A 33 -36.20 -15.61 13.25
CA ALA A 33 -37.17 -14.64 12.71
C ALA A 33 -36.66 -14.12 11.36
N ALA A 34 -37.26 -14.63 10.28
CA ALA A 34 -37.27 -13.94 8.99
C ALA A 34 -38.21 -12.72 9.11
N GLY A 35 -37.69 -11.55 8.80
CA GLY A 35 -38.40 -10.26 8.74
C GLY A 35 -37.54 -9.25 7.99
N PRO A 36 -38.17 -8.23 7.38
CA PRO A 36 -38.21 -8.00 5.94
C PRO A 36 -36.90 -7.45 5.36
N ALA A 37 -36.74 -7.60 4.05
CA ALA A 37 -35.65 -7.03 3.25
C ALA A 37 -35.56 -5.50 3.45
N ILE A 38 -34.71 -5.09 4.38
CA ILE A 38 -34.24 -3.71 4.52
C ILE A 38 -32.99 -3.63 3.64
N GLY A 39 -33.01 -2.65 2.73
CA GLY A 39 -32.14 -2.54 1.55
C GLY A 39 -30.68 -2.89 1.78
N GLU A 40 -30.05 -3.36 0.71
CA GLU A 40 -28.62 -3.66 0.60
C GLU A 40 -27.78 -2.55 1.23
N ALA A 41 -27.56 -2.65 2.54
CA ALA A 41 -26.63 -1.81 3.25
C ALA A 41 -25.26 -2.26 2.77
N GLU A 42 -24.63 -1.41 1.97
CA GLU A 42 -23.24 -1.57 1.56
C GLU A 42 -22.43 -2.03 2.79
N PRO A 43 -21.70 -3.16 2.71
CA PRO A 43 -20.94 -3.66 3.84
C PRO A 43 -20.01 -2.55 4.32
N PRO A 44 -19.86 -2.35 5.64
CA PRO A 44 -19.02 -1.29 6.16
C PRO A 44 -17.63 -1.43 5.56
N VAL A 45 -17.15 -0.36 4.91
CA VAL A 45 -15.78 -0.29 4.39
C VAL A 45 -14.85 -0.69 5.52
N SER A 46 -14.10 -1.78 5.34
CA SER A 46 -13.25 -2.32 6.39
C SER A 46 -12.21 -1.25 6.77
N ALA A 47 -11.76 -1.27 8.04
CA ALA A 47 -10.70 -0.36 8.49
C ALA A 47 -9.46 -0.47 7.57
N ASP A 48 -9.12 -1.70 7.16
CA ASP A 48 -8.05 -2.01 6.23
C ASP A 48 -8.24 -1.33 4.86
N SER A 49 -9.47 -1.27 4.35
CA SER A 49 -9.76 -0.60 3.06
C SER A 49 -9.56 0.91 3.16
N ARG A 50 -10.01 1.54 4.26
CA ARG A 50 -9.76 2.97 4.50
C ARG A 50 -8.26 3.27 4.67
N GLN A 51 -7.54 2.38 5.34
CA GLN A 51 -6.10 2.50 5.51
C GLN A 51 -5.34 2.34 4.19
N ALA A 52 -5.76 1.39 3.34
CA ALA A 52 -5.22 1.23 2.00
C ALA A 52 -5.42 2.50 1.15
N ASP A 53 -6.61 3.11 1.21
CA ASP A 53 -6.89 4.36 0.51
C ASP A 53 -5.99 5.51 0.97
N TYR A 54 -5.74 5.63 2.28
CA TYR A 54 -4.81 6.61 2.83
C TYR A 54 -3.38 6.40 2.28
N PHE A 55 -2.86 5.16 2.32
CA PHE A 55 -1.53 4.87 1.80
C PHE A 55 -1.44 5.08 0.29
N LEU A 56 -2.48 4.74 -0.47
CA LEU A 56 -2.52 5.02 -1.90
C LEU A 56 -2.40 6.51 -2.20
N HIS A 57 -3.08 7.37 -1.42
CA HIS A 57 -2.95 8.81 -1.56
C HIS A 57 -1.53 9.30 -1.23
N LEU A 58 -0.98 8.86 -0.10
CA LEU A 58 0.37 9.22 0.34
C LEU A 58 1.45 8.79 -0.67
N LEU A 59 1.38 7.54 -1.16
CA LEU A 59 2.31 7.01 -2.15
C LEU A 59 2.19 7.76 -3.48
N ALA A 60 0.97 8.10 -3.92
CA ALA A 60 0.76 8.89 -5.12
C ALA A 60 1.34 10.31 -4.99
N GLN A 61 1.18 10.95 -3.83
CA GLN A 61 1.80 12.25 -3.56
C GLN A 61 3.32 12.15 -3.59
N ARG A 62 3.91 11.14 -2.93
CA ARG A 62 5.36 10.93 -2.91
C ARG A 62 5.91 10.65 -4.30
N ARG A 63 5.20 9.84 -5.10
CA ARG A 63 5.57 9.55 -6.49
C ARG A 63 5.66 10.83 -7.33
N ARG A 64 4.69 11.74 -7.21
CA ARG A 64 4.72 13.04 -7.90
C ARG A 64 5.91 13.90 -7.49
N LEU A 65 6.28 13.89 -6.21
CA LEU A 65 7.47 14.59 -5.72
C LEU A 65 8.76 14.01 -6.32
N ILE A 66 8.85 12.68 -6.41
CA ILE A 66 9.98 12.00 -7.05
C ILE A 66 10.06 12.35 -8.53
N ASP A 67 8.93 12.31 -9.25
CA ASP A 67 8.87 12.71 -10.66
C ASP A 67 9.37 14.15 -10.85
N HIS A 68 8.94 15.08 -10.00
CA HIS A 68 9.44 16.46 -10.04
C HIS A 68 10.97 16.54 -9.82
N ARG A 69 11.52 15.81 -8.83
CA ARG A 69 12.96 15.80 -8.57
C ARG A 69 13.77 15.20 -9.73
N ILE A 70 13.26 14.14 -10.36
CA ILE A 70 13.85 13.57 -11.57
C ILE A 70 13.95 14.63 -12.67
N ASP A 71 12.88 15.39 -12.90
CA ASP A 71 12.86 16.45 -13.92
C ASP A 71 13.85 17.56 -13.59
N GLU A 72 13.94 17.99 -12.33
CA GLU A 72 14.91 19.00 -11.90
C GLU A 72 16.36 18.50 -12.04
N TYR A 73 16.67 17.25 -11.68
CA TYR A 73 18.02 16.70 -11.88
C TYR A 73 18.39 16.55 -13.35
N ARG A 74 17.42 16.25 -14.23
CA ARG A 74 17.66 16.21 -15.67
C ARG A 74 17.96 17.59 -16.25
N LYS A 75 17.25 18.64 -15.80
CA LYS A 75 17.56 20.02 -16.17
C LYS A 75 18.95 20.44 -15.69
N ALA A 76 19.27 20.16 -14.43
CA ALA A 76 20.58 20.47 -13.85
C ALA A 76 21.71 19.71 -14.54
N LEU A 77 21.49 18.44 -14.91
CA LEU A 77 22.42 17.65 -15.71
C LEU A 77 22.72 18.33 -17.04
N ALA A 78 21.69 18.74 -17.80
CA ALA A 78 21.87 19.41 -19.08
C ALA A 78 22.64 20.74 -18.93
N ALA A 79 22.37 21.49 -17.84
CA ALA A 79 23.09 22.73 -17.55
C ALA A 79 24.58 22.49 -17.24
N SER A 80 24.89 21.53 -16.36
CA SER A 80 26.28 21.18 -16.02
C SER A 80 27.04 20.61 -17.22
N GLU A 81 26.39 19.84 -18.09
CA GLU A 81 27.00 19.36 -19.34
C GLU A 81 27.34 20.52 -20.29
N ALA A 82 26.44 21.50 -20.43
CA ALA A 82 26.70 22.70 -21.25
C ALA A 82 27.83 23.57 -20.69
N GLN A 83 28.04 23.55 -19.37
CA GLN A 83 29.12 24.28 -18.69
C GLN A 83 30.43 23.50 -18.60
N GLY A 84 30.46 22.23 -19.00
CA GLY A 84 31.64 21.35 -18.87
C GLY A 84 31.91 20.87 -17.44
N GLU A 85 30.94 20.99 -16.53
CA GLU A 85 31.04 20.56 -15.13
C GLU A 85 30.83 19.05 -14.99
N THR A 86 31.87 18.28 -15.32
CA THR A 86 31.79 16.81 -15.39
C THR A 86 31.42 16.14 -14.06
N GLU A 87 31.92 16.64 -12.94
CA GLU A 87 31.61 16.10 -11.61
C GLU A 87 30.15 16.33 -11.21
N ALA A 88 29.65 17.55 -11.43
CA ALA A 88 28.24 17.89 -11.19
C ALA A 88 27.31 17.04 -12.05
N ALA A 89 27.64 16.88 -13.34
CA ALA A 89 26.91 16.00 -14.25
C ALA A 89 26.89 14.53 -13.77
N CYS A 90 28.02 14.00 -13.30
CA CYS A 90 28.08 12.66 -12.71
C CYS A 90 27.20 12.53 -11.46
N ASN A 91 27.19 13.54 -10.59
CA ASN A 91 26.33 13.54 -9.41
C ASN A 91 24.84 13.55 -9.79
N PHE A 92 24.40 14.43 -10.71
CA PHE A 92 23.01 14.48 -11.14
C PHE A 92 22.53 13.19 -11.81
N ARG A 93 23.39 12.51 -12.58
CA ARG A 93 23.09 11.18 -13.13
C ARG A 93 22.86 10.16 -12.02
N ARG A 94 23.71 10.16 -10.99
CA ARG A 94 23.56 9.26 -9.83
C ARG A 94 22.26 9.54 -9.08
N MET A 95 21.95 10.80 -8.80
CA MET A 95 20.72 11.20 -8.12
C MET A 95 19.48 10.81 -8.92
N THR A 96 19.48 11.06 -10.23
CA THR A 96 18.37 10.67 -11.12
C THR A 96 18.12 9.17 -11.07
N ARG A 97 19.16 8.33 -11.13
CA ARG A 97 19.02 6.87 -11.05
C ARG A 97 18.46 6.40 -9.71
N ALA A 98 18.86 7.04 -8.60
CA ALA A 98 18.33 6.73 -7.27
C ALA A 98 16.83 7.04 -7.18
N GLU A 99 16.43 8.25 -7.61
CA GLU A 99 15.01 8.64 -7.64
C GLU A 99 14.17 7.75 -8.58
N GLU A 100 14.71 7.35 -9.73
CA GLU A 100 14.03 6.41 -10.62
C GLU A 100 13.84 5.04 -9.98
N GLN A 101 14.78 4.59 -9.14
CA GLN A 101 14.64 3.35 -8.39
C GLN A 101 13.57 3.46 -7.31
N ASP A 102 13.52 4.59 -6.59
CA ASP A 102 12.48 4.86 -5.61
C ASP A 102 11.10 4.91 -6.28
N ARG A 103 10.99 5.59 -7.43
CA ARG A 103 9.74 5.62 -8.22
C ARG A 103 9.25 4.22 -8.56
N ARG A 104 10.12 3.37 -9.11
CA ARG A 104 9.79 1.97 -9.43
C ARG A 104 9.34 1.18 -8.19
N THR A 105 9.90 1.50 -7.03
CA THR A 105 9.51 0.87 -5.76
C THR A 105 8.12 1.31 -5.34
N LEU A 106 7.82 2.61 -5.41
CA LEU A 106 6.47 3.13 -5.11
C LEU A 106 5.42 2.60 -6.08
N ASP A 107 5.73 2.53 -7.37
CA ASP A 107 4.83 1.98 -8.39
C ASP A 107 4.41 0.55 -8.03
N LYS A 108 5.37 -0.31 -7.65
CA LYS A 108 5.09 -1.68 -7.19
C LYS A 108 4.21 -1.72 -5.94
N MET A 109 4.46 -0.84 -4.96
CA MET A 109 3.65 -0.77 -3.74
C MET A 109 2.21 -0.32 -4.02
N ILE A 110 2.05 0.67 -4.91
CA ILE A 110 0.74 1.15 -5.35
C ILE A 110 -0.04 0.03 -6.05
N ASP A 111 0.61 -0.69 -6.96
CA ASP A 111 -0.02 -1.79 -7.72
C ASP A 111 -0.44 -2.93 -6.78
N GLU A 112 0.43 -3.31 -5.83
CA GLU A 112 0.10 -4.33 -4.82
C GLU A 112 -1.09 -3.93 -3.94
N LEU A 113 -1.15 -2.68 -3.50
CA LEU A 113 -2.27 -2.18 -2.71
C LEU A 113 -3.57 -2.17 -3.52
N ARG A 114 -3.53 -1.70 -4.77
CA ARG A 114 -4.71 -1.70 -5.67
C ARG A 114 -5.21 -3.12 -5.97
N ARG A 115 -4.29 -4.07 -6.12
CA ARG A 115 -4.61 -5.49 -6.36
C ARG A 115 -5.29 -6.14 -5.15
N ARG A 116 -4.83 -5.82 -3.93
CA ARG A 116 -5.38 -6.37 -2.68
C ARG A 116 -6.69 -5.71 -2.26
N PHE A 117 -6.85 -4.42 -2.57
CA PHE A 117 -8.04 -3.64 -2.24
C PHE A 117 -8.63 -3.04 -3.52
N PRO A 118 -9.27 -3.85 -4.39
CA PRO A 118 -9.95 -3.34 -5.56
C PRO A 118 -11.05 -2.38 -5.11
N ARG A 119 -11.06 -1.16 -5.64
CA ARG A 119 -12.18 -0.25 -5.41
C ARG A 119 -13.40 -0.83 -6.11
N ARG A 120 -14.44 -1.15 -5.33
CA ARG A 120 -15.75 -1.49 -5.86
C ARG A 120 -16.29 -0.21 -6.50
N ASN A 121 -16.37 -0.17 -7.83
CA ASN A 121 -16.96 0.97 -8.52
C ASN A 121 -18.44 1.01 -8.15
N VAL A 122 -18.81 1.93 -7.24
CA VAL A 122 -20.21 2.24 -6.90
C VAL A 122 -20.83 2.84 -8.16
N GLY A 123 -21.37 1.98 -9.02
CA GLY A 123 -21.86 2.37 -10.34
C GLY A 123 -21.98 1.23 -11.34
N GLU A 124 -21.41 0.05 -11.06
CA GLU A 124 -21.64 -1.13 -11.89
C GLU A 124 -22.79 -1.96 -11.31
N PRO A 125 -24.02 -1.88 -11.88
CA PRO A 125 -25.09 -2.77 -11.45
C PRO A 125 -24.66 -4.21 -11.73
N PRO A 126 -24.92 -5.17 -10.82
CA PRO A 126 -24.58 -6.56 -11.06
C PRO A 126 -25.25 -7.01 -12.36
N LEU A 127 -24.44 -7.53 -13.29
CA LEU A 127 -24.85 -8.06 -14.60
C LEU A 127 -25.73 -9.33 -14.51
N ALA A 128 -26.53 -9.47 -13.45
CA ALA A 128 -27.35 -10.63 -13.13
C ALA A 128 -28.87 -10.33 -13.11
N ALA A 129 -29.33 -9.27 -13.79
CA ALA A 129 -30.75 -8.95 -13.93
C ALA A 129 -31.20 -8.75 -15.40
N ARG A 130 -30.59 -9.46 -16.34
CA ARG A 130 -30.96 -9.43 -17.78
C ARG A 130 -31.45 -10.78 -18.32
N HIS A 131 -32.04 -11.63 -17.49
CA HIS A 131 -32.75 -12.82 -17.98
C HIS A 131 -33.95 -13.20 -17.10
N ARG A 132 -35.03 -12.45 -17.25
CA ARG A 132 -36.41 -12.95 -17.10
C ARG A 132 -37.34 -11.83 -17.50
N PHE A 133 -37.95 -11.96 -18.66
CA PHE A 133 -39.30 -11.49 -19.06
C PHE A 133 -39.35 -11.49 -20.60
N ALA A 134 -39.38 -12.70 -21.17
CA ALA A 134 -39.81 -12.94 -22.54
C ALA A 134 -40.26 -14.41 -22.68
N ALA A 135 -41.38 -14.71 -22.02
CA ALA A 135 -42.31 -15.82 -22.28
C ALA A 135 -43.49 -15.53 -21.33
N ARG A 136 -44.72 -15.34 -21.77
CA ARG A 136 -45.47 -15.98 -22.86
C ARG A 136 -46.70 -15.15 -23.16
#